data_AF-A0A2E0M3G6-F1
#
_entry.id   AF-A0A2E0M3G6-F1
#
_cell.length_a   1.000
_cell.length_b   1.000
_cell.length_c   1.000
_cell.angle_alpha   90.00
_cell.angle_beta   90.00
_cell.angle_gamma   90.00
#
_symmetry.space_group_name_H-M   'P 1'
#
loop_
_entity.id
_entity.type
_entity.pdbx_description
1 polymer ?
#
loop_
_entity_poly.entity_id
_entity_poly.type
_entity_poly.pdbx_seq_one_letter_code
_entity_poly.pdbx_strand_id
1 'polypeptide(L)'
;MSSYDPIDEALNTTSAIEVSNTPENGCITRKDSTKNITDDVEKDYEYTRANLYSLIEKGQESLNGIMELAGESASPRAYEVAGQIIKSVADTTDKLMELQKKVKEVDEEKANTTNNVTNNAVFVGSTSDLSKMIKQQFLNNSNKE
;
A
#
# COMPACT_ATOMS: atom_id res chain seq x y z
N MET A 1 21.18 -55.81 -17.49
CA MET A 1 19.77 -55.40 -17.36
C MET A 1 19.48 -55.19 -15.90
N SER A 2 18.88 -54.05 -15.57
CA SER A 2 18.37 -53.80 -14.23
C SER A 2 17.11 -54.65 -14.04
N SER A 3 16.82 -55.07 -12.81
CA SER A 3 15.73 -56.01 -12.54
C SER A 3 14.32 -55.47 -12.87
N TYR A 4 14.20 -54.19 -13.26
CA TYR A 4 12.94 -53.48 -13.45
C TYR A 4 12.64 -53.18 -14.93
N ASP A 5 13.59 -53.45 -15.83
CA ASP A 5 13.43 -53.21 -17.28
C ASP A 5 12.15 -53.85 -17.88
N PRO A 6 11.74 -55.09 -17.51
CA PRO A 6 10.51 -55.69 -18.03
C PRO A 6 9.22 -55.03 -17.52
N ILE A 7 9.27 -54.38 -16.34
CA ILE A 7 8.12 -53.72 -15.72
C ILE A 7 7.94 -52.33 -16.36
N ASP A 8 9.04 -51.62 -16.59
CA ASP A 8 9.09 -50.33 -17.28
C ASP A 8 8.54 -50.44 -18.71
N GLU A 9 8.91 -51.50 -19.44
CA GLU A 9 8.41 -51.74 -20.80
C GLU A 9 6.92 -52.15 -20.82
N ALA A 10 6.47 -52.96 -19.84
CA ALA A 10 5.06 -53.34 -19.72
C ALA A 10 4.14 -52.17 -19.38
N LEU A 11 4.63 -51.20 -18.62
CA LEU A 11 3.89 -50.00 -18.21
C LEU A 11 4.13 -48.80 -19.13
N ASN A 12 5.01 -48.94 -20.12
CA ASN A 12 5.42 -47.89 -21.05
C ASN A 12 5.93 -46.63 -20.31
N THR A 13 6.66 -46.86 -19.22
CA THR A 13 7.25 -45.82 -18.36
C THR A 13 8.76 -46.01 -18.29
N THR A 14 9.52 -44.95 -18.05
CA THR A 14 10.96 -45.05 -17.78
C THR A 14 11.20 -44.72 -16.31
N SER A 15 11.96 -45.54 -15.58
CA SER A 15 12.39 -45.28 -14.19
C SER A 15 13.37 -44.09 -14.05
N ALA A 16 13.31 -43.10 -14.94
CA ALA A 16 14.05 -41.86 -14.80
C ALA A 16 13.42 -41.06 -13.66
N ILE A 17 14.16 -40.88 -12.57
CA ILE A 17 13.74 -40.05 -11.45
C ILE A 17 13.68 -38.61 -11.95
N GLU A 18 12.49 -38.12 -12.27
CA GLU A 18 12.27 -36.70 -12.50
C GLU A 18 12.45 -35.99 -11.16
N VAL A 19 13.53 -35.20 -11.06
CA VAL A 19 13.80 -34.38 -9.88
C VAL A 19 12.69 -33.33 -9.78
N SER A 20 11.66 -33.64 -9.00
CA SER A 20 10.70 -32.66 -8.55
C SER A 20 11.45 -31.62 -7.72
N ASN A 21 11.52 -30.37 -8.20
CA ASN A 21 12.08 -29.24 -7.45
C ASN A 21 11.19 -28.82 -6.26
N THR A 22 10.30 -29.69 -5.79
CA THR A 22 9.43 -29.41 -4.65
C THR A 22 10.13 -29.92 -3.37
N PRO A 23 10.46 -29.04 -2.41
CA PRO A 23 11.11 -29.44 -1.17
C PRO A 23 10.20 -30.39 -0.37
N GLU A 24 10.81 -31.36 0.34
CA GLU A 24 10.17 -32.52 1.00
C GLU A 24 9.08 -32.22 2.05
N ASN A 25 8.73 -30.96 2.30
CA ASN A 25 7.71 -30.57 3.28
C ASN A 25 6.60 -29.69 2.70
N GLY A 26 6.17 -29.94 1.46
CA GLY A 26 4.79 -29.71 0.97
C GLY A 26 4.12 -28.34 1.19
N CYS A 27 4.84 -27.31 1.61
CA CYS A 27 4.30 -25.99 1.90
C CYS A 27 5.28 -24.96 1.35
N ILE A 28 4.80 -24.13 0.44
CA ILE A 28 5.45 -22.86 0.11
C ILE A 28 5.69 -22.08 1.41
N THR A 29 6.85 -21.45 1.55
CA THR A 29 7.10 -20.53 2.66
C THR A 29 6.05 -19.42 2.61
N ARG A 30 5.33 -19.20 3.72
CA ARG A 30 4.26 -18.18 3.88
C ARG A 30 4.69 -16.76 3.47
N LYS A 31 5.99 -16.53 3.30
CA LYS A 31 6.59 -15.27 2.88
C LYS A 31 6.29 -14.89 1.43
N ASP A 32 6.01 -15.87 0.56
CA ASP A 32 5.71 -15.60 -0.85
C ASP A 32 4.20 -15.41 -1.11
N SER A 33 3.35 -15.64 -0.10
CA SER A 33 1.89 -15.47 -0.22
C SER A 33 1.36 -14.16 0.38
N THR A 34 2.19 -13.37 1.05
CA THR A 34 1.80 -12.01 1.46
C THR A 34 1.99 -11.09 0.27
N LYS A 35 0.94 -10.91 -0.53
CA LYS A 35 0.85 -9.84 -1.51
C LYS A 35 1.25 -8.54 -0.79
N ASN A 36 2.35 -7.90 -1.20
CA ASN A 36 2.82 -6.65 -0.60
C ASN A 36 1.78 -5.55 -0.89
N ILE A 37 0.79 -5.42 0.00
CA ILE A 37 -0.28 -4.42 -0.09
C ILE A 37 0.31 -2.99 -0.13
N THR A 38 1.51 -2.79 0.42
CA THR A 38 2.20 -1.50 0.42
C THR A 38 2.66 -1.06 -0.96
N ASP A 39 3.19 -1.97 -1.78
CA ASP A 39 3.61 -1.66 -3.16
C ASP A 39 2.40 -1.37 -4.05
N ASP A 40 1.27 -2.06 -3.81
CA ASP A 40 0.03 -1.84 -4.55
C ASP A 40 -0.52 -0.42 -4.32
N VAL A 41 -0.41 0.14 -3.09
CA VAL A 41 -0.92 1.49 -2.78
C VAL A 41 -0.13 2.60 -3.48
N GLU A 42 1.20 2.52 -3.47
CA GLU A 42 2.05 3.51 -4.16
C GLU A 42 1.81 3.46 -5.67
N LYS A 43 1.72 2.25 -6.22
CA LYS A 43 1.43 2.04 -7.63
C LYS A 43 0.05 2.57 -8.03
N ASP A 44 -0.98 2.31 -7.22
CA ASP A 44 -2.35 2.80 -7.48
C ASP A 44 -2.41 4.33 -7.39
N TYR A 45 -1.66 4.93 -6.46
CA TYR A 45 -1.53 6.38 -6.36
C TYR A 45 -0.85 6.98 -7.61
N GLU A 46 0.31 6.45 -8.01
CA GLU A 46 1.02 6.93 -9.20
C GLU A 46 0.19 6.76 -10.46
N TYR A 47 -0.47 5.62 -10.63
CA TYR A 47 -1.35 5.35 -11.76
C TYR A 47 -2.53 6.33 -11.79
N THR A 48 -3.19 6.55 -10.66
CA THR A 48 -4.32 7.48 -10.56
C THR A 48 -3.86 8.90 -10.85
N ARG A 49 -2.72 9.33 -10.31
CA ARG A 49 -2.14 10.65 -10.55
C ARG A 49 -1.78 10.86 -12.02
N ALA A 50 -1.16 9.87 -12.66
CA ALA A 50 -0.84 9.91 -14.09
C ALA A 50 -2.11 10.00 -14.95
N ASN A 51 -3.15 9.25 -14.61
CA ASN A 51 -4.44 9.33 -15.31
C ASN A 51 -5.09 10.70 -15.19
N LEU A 52 -5.08 11.30 -13.99
CA LEU A 52 -5.62 12.64 -13.78
C LEU A 52 -4.86 13.69 -14.58
N TYR A 53 -3.52 13.62 -14.65
CA TYR A 53 -2.74 14.50 -15.53
C TYR A 53 -3.10 14.31 -17.00
N SER A 54 -3.21 13.06 -17.47
CA SER A 54 -3.60 12.78 -18.86
C SER A 54 -4.98 13.33 -19.20
N LEU A 55 -5.94 13.25 -18.27
CA LEU A 55 -7.27 13.81 -18.46
C LEU A 55 -7.26 15.35 -18.50
N ILE A 56 -6.46 15.99 -17.66
CA ILE A 56 -6.31 17.46 -17.67
C ILE A 56 -5.69 17.91 -19.00
N GLU A 57 -4.62 17.26 -19.46
CA GLU A 57 -3.94 17.59 -20.71
C GLU A 57 -4.86 17.41 -21.91
N LYS A 58 -5.52 16.24 -22.03
CA LYS A 58 -6.51 15.98 -23.09
C LYS A 58 -7.71 16.92 -22.99
N GLY A 59 -8.11 17.31 -21.79
CA GLY A 59 -9.18 18.28 -21.57
C GLY A 59 -8.80 19.68 -22.06
N GLN A 60 -7.56 20.11 -21.84
CA GLN A 60 -7.04 21.39 -22.37
C GLN A 60 -6.88 21.35 -23.89
N GLU A 61 -6.40 20.25 -24.46
CA GLU A 61 -6.33 20.05 -25.91
C GLU A 61 -7.72 20.08 -26.56
N SER A 62 -8.68 19.35 -25.97
CA SER A 62 -10.08 19.34 -26.40
C SER A 62 -10.71 20.72 -26.28
N LEU A 63 -10.37 21.47 -25.23
CA LEU A 63 -10.82 22.84 -25.04
C LEU A 63 -10.29 23.76 -26.14
N ASN A 64 -9.02 23.64 -26.51
CA ASN A 64 -8.46 24.43 -27.61
C ASN A 64 -9.12 24.08 -28.94
N GLY A 65 -9.30 22.79 -29.25
CA GLY A 65 -9.96 22.35 -30.48
C GLY A 65 -11.41 22.82 -30.58
N ILE A 66 -12.17 22.80 -29.48
CA ILE A 66 -13.55 23.31 -29.50
C ILE A 66 -13.60 24.84 -29.57
N MET A 67 -12.62 25.55 -29.02
CA MET A 67 -12.54 27.01 -29.12
C MET A 67 -12.18 27.46 -30.54
N GLU A 68 -11.31 26.73 -31.23
CA GLU A 68 -11.02 26.95 -32.65
C GLU A 68 -12.28 26.74 -33.49
N LEU A 69 -12.97 25.61 -33.31
CA LEU A 69 -14.25 25.35 -33.97
C LEU A 69 -15.32 26.40 -33.63
N ALA A 70 -15.39 26.84 -32.38
CA ALA A 70 -16.34 27.86 -31.93
C ALA A 70 -16.07 29.22 -32.59
N GLY A 71 -14.79 29.58 -32.77
CA GLY A 71 -14.37 30.79 -33.46
C GLY A 71 -14.68 30.77 -34.96
N GLU A 72 -14.41 29.65 -35.63
CA GLU A 72 -14.73 29.47 -37.07
C GLU A 72 -16.24 29.43 -37.32
N SER A 73 -16.97 28.71 -36.47
CA SER A 73 -18.41 28.47 -36.66
C SER A 73 -19.29 29.55 -36.05
N ALA A 74 -18.73 30.45 -35.23
CA ALA A 74 -19.45 31.40 -34.37
C ALA A 74 -20.64 30.77 -33.61
N SER A 75 -20.53 29.48 -33.25
CA SER A 75 -21.65 28.69 -32.73
C SER A 75 -21.78 28.87 -31.22
N PRO A 76 -22.90 29.41 -30.70
CA PRO A 76 -23.13 29.54 -29.26
C PRO A 76 -23.06 28.21 -28.52
N ARG A 77 -23.45 27.12 -29.21
CA ARG A 77 -23.43 25.77 -28.65
C ARG A 77 -22.01 25.28 -28.39
N ALA A 78 -21.05 25.63 -29.24
CA ALA A 78 -19.65 25.24 -29.07
C ALA A 78 -19.05 25.89 -27.81
N TYR A 79 -19.37 27.15 -27.52
CA TYR A 79 -18.96 27.83 -26.29
C TYR A 79 -19.59 27.24 -25.02
N GLU A 80 -20.83 26.77 -25.10
CA GLU A 80 -21.47 26.07 -23.97
C GLU A 80 -20.76 24.75 -23.64
N VAL A 81 -20.45 23.96 -24.67
CA VAL A 81 -19.70 22.71 -24.52
C VAL A 81 -18.28 22.99 -24.01
N ALA A 82 -17.63 24.06 -24.49
CA ALA A 82 -16.35 24.49 -23.96
C ALA A 82 -16.42 24.81 -22.46
N GLY A 83 -17.48 25.48 -22.00
CA GLY A 83 -17.75 25.70 -20.57
C GLY A 83 -17.92 24.40 -19.78
N GLN A 84 -18.58 23.40 -20.36
CA GLN A 84 -18.70 22.06 -19.75
C GLN A 84 -17.36 21.34 -19.67
N ILE A 85 -16.51 21.44 -20.70
CA ILE A 85 -15.16 20.88 -20.69
C ILE A 85 -14.30 21.56 -19.62
N ILE A 86 -14.33 22.90 -19.53
CA ILE A 86 -13.63 23.65 -18.48
C ILE A 86 -14.05 23.16 -17.09
N LYS A 87 -15.36 22.98 -16.86
CA LYS A 87 -15.86 22.45 -15.60
C LYS A 87 -15.32 21.04 -15.32
N SER A 88 -15.34 20.15 -16.31
CA SER A 88 -14.81 18.78 -16.16
C SER A 88 -13.30 18.77 -15.86
N VAL A 89 -12.52 19.68 -16.46
CA VAL A 89 -11.08 19.83 -16.18
C VAL A 89 -10.86 20.38 -14.77
N ALA A 90 -11.66 21.35 -14.32
CA ALA A 90 -11.62 21.86 -12.95
C ALA A 90 -11.93 20.75 -11.93
N ASP A 91 -13.02 20.01 -12.12
CA ASP A 91 -13.41 18.88 -11.25
C ASP A 91 -12.31 17.80 -11.20
N THR A 92 -11.60 17.56 -12.30
CA THR A 92 -10.48 16.61 -12.37
C THR A 92 -9.24 17.13 -11.64
N THR A 93 -8.99 18.44 -11.70
CA THR A 93 -7.91 19.11 -10.97
C THR A 93 -8.17 19.09 -9.46
N ASP A 94 -9.42 19.32 -9.04
CA ASP A 94 -9.81 19.22 -7.63
C ASP A 94 -9.62 17.79 -7.10
N LYS A 95 -10.01 16.77 -7.88
CA LYS A 95 -9.74 15.36 -7.54
C LYS A 95 -8.26 15.04 -7.40
N LEU A 96 -7.39 15.68 -8.19
CA LEU A 96 -5.94 15.52 -8.06
C LEU A 96 -5.44 16.07 -6.74
N MET A 97 -5.95 17.23 -6.31
CA MET A 97 -5.61 17.81 -5.01
C MET A 97 -6.17 16.97 -3.85
N GLU A 98 -7.38 16.43 -3.99
CA GLU A 98 -7.99 15.52 -3.02
C GLU A 98 -7.19 14.21 -2.87
N LEU A 99 -6.68 13.66 -3.97
CA LEU A 99 -5.82 12.47 -3.97
C LEU A 99 -4.55 12.72 -3.12
N GLN A 100 -3.90 13.86 -3.32
CA GLN A 100 -2.71 14.23 -2.55
C GLN A 100 -3.02 14.37 -1.05
N LYS A 101 -4.18 14.95 -0.72
CA LYS A 101 -4.62 15.09 0.68
C LYS A 101 -4.87 13.72 1.32
N LYS A 102 -5.55 12.81 0.63
CA LYS A 102 -5.85 11.45 1.13
C LYS A 102 -4.59 10.63 1.37
N VAL A 103 -3.61 10.68 0.47
CA VAL A 103 -2.33 9.97 0.69
C VAL A 103 -1.62 10.49 1.93
N LYS A 104 -1.57 11.82 2.10
CA LYS A 104 -0.97 12.43 3.28
C LYS A 104 -1.69 12.04 4.58
N GLU A 105 -3.04 12.04 4.58
CA GLU A 105 -3.85 11.61 5.72
C GLU A 105 -3.61 10.13 6.07
N VAL A 106 -3.54 9.23 5.08
CA VAL A 106 -3.25 7.80 5.27
C VAL A 106 -1.86 7.58 5.87
N ASP A 107 -0.86 8.37 5.47
CA ASP A 107 0.48 8.30 6.06
C ASP A 107 0.52 8.87 7.49
N GLU A 108 -0.22 9.94 7.78
CA GLU A 108 -0.33 10.53 9.12
C GLU A 108 -1.06 9.61 10.12
N GLU A 109 -2.09 8.86 9.70
CA GLU A 109 -2.76 7.84 10.53
C GLU A 109 -1.81 6.69 10.92
N LYS A 110 -0.92 6.28 10.02
CA LYS A 110 0.12 5.28 10.32
C LYS A 110 1.14 5.81 11.34
N ALA A 111 1.53 7.07 11.25
CA ALA A 111 2.46 7.69 12.19
C ALA A 111 1.87 7.83 13.61
N ASN A 112 0.59 8.20 13.73
CA ASN A 112 -0.08 8.37 15.02
C ASN A 112 -0.37 7.04 15.77
N THR A 113 -0.28 5.91 15.08
CA THR A 113 -0.45 4.58 15.70
C THR A 113 0.82 4.11 16.45
N THR A 114 1.93 4.85 16.35
CA THR A 114 3.18 4.53 17.06
C THR A 114 3.19 5.13 18.48
N ASN A 115 2.84 4.28 19.46
CA ASN A 115 3.16 4.41 20.89
C ASN A 115 2.53 5.55 21.70
N ASN A 116 1.23 5.46 22.00
CA ASN A 116 0.75 5.93 23.31
C ASN A 116 0.72 4.73 24.27
N VAL A 117 1.90 4.18 24.60
CA VAL A 117 2.02 3.28 25.75
C VAL A 117 1.89 4.17 26.98
N THR A 118 0.67 4.37 27.45
CA THR A 118 0.42 4.90 28.78
C THR A 118 0.93 3.84 29.75
N ASN A 119 2.21 3.93 30.11
CA ASN A 119 2.83 3.17 31.18
C ASN A 119 2.25 3.65 32.52
N ASN A 120 0.95 3.38 32.72
CA ASN A 120 0.28 3.55 33.97
C ASN A 120 0.69 2.38 34.86
N ALA A 121 1.89 2.48 35.43
CA ALA A 121 2.35 1.57 36.48
C ALA A 121 1.48 1.80 37.73
N VAL A 122 0.25 1.28 37.70
CA VAL A 122 -0.60 1.19 38.88
C VAL A 122 0.04 0.17 39.81
N PHE A 123 0.76 0.67 40.81
CA PHE A 123 1.29 -0.16 41.88
C PHE A 123 0.11 -0.68 42.71
N VAL A 124 -0.29 -1.93 42.45
CA VAL A 124 -1.30 -2.64 43.24
C VAL A 124 -0.66 -3.20 44.51
N GLY A 125 -0.46 -2.33 45.50
CA GLY A 125 0.11 -2.67 46.80
C GLY A 125 -0.23 -1.63 47.86
N SER A 126 0.05 -1.94 49.13
CA SER A 126 -0.17 -0.98 50.22
C SER A 126 0.80 0.20 50.11
N THR A 127 0.41 1.39 50.57
CA THR A 127 1.30 2.58 50.61
C THR A 127 2.60 2.33 51.39
N SER A 128 2.57 1.35 52.30
CA SER A 128 3.74 0.88 53.06
C SER A 128 4.75 0.14 52.18
N ASP A 129 4.30 -0.67 51.22
CA ASP A 129 5.20 -1.42 50.34
C ASP A 129 5.80 -0.53 49.25
N LEU A 130 5.06 0.48 48.79
CA LEU A 130 5.60 1.54 47.94
C LEU A 130 6.73 2.31 48.66
N SER A 131 6.51 2.64 49.93
CA SER A 131 7.50 3.36 50.75
C SER A 131 8.76 2.53 51.02
N LYS A 132 8.63 1.21 51.20
CA LYS A 132 9.77 0.29 51.34
C LYS A 132 10.55 0.17 50.03
N MET A 133 9.86 0.05 48.90
CA MET A 133 10.48 0.00 47.57
C MET A 133 11.29 1.27 47.27
N ILE A 134 10.73 2.45 47.55
CA ILE A 134 11.43 3.73 47.41
C ILE A 134 12.66 3.77 48.32
N LYS A 135 12.54 3.39 49.61
CA LYS A 135 13.70 3.35 50.52
C LYS A 135 14.79 2.39 50.05
N GLN A 136 14.43 1.20 49.60
CA GLN A 136 15.38 0.21 49.07
C GLN A 136 16.09 0.73 47.81
N GLN A 137 15.41 1.45 46.93
CA GLN A 137 16.05 2.09 45.78
C GLN A 137 17.07 3.16 46.19
N PHE A 138 16.73 4.01 47.17
CA PHE A 138 17.66 5.01 47.68
C PHE A 138 18.88 4.36 48.37
N LEU A 139 18.65 3.38 49.25
CA LEU A 139 19.71 2.66 49.98
C LEU A 139 20.65 1.88 49.04
N ASN A 140 20.13 1.25 47.99
CA ASN A 140 20.96 0.55 47.01
C ASN A 140 21.79 1.49 46.14
N ASN A 141 21.36 2.74 45.97
CA ASN A 141 22.13 3.75 45.23
C ASN A 141 23.23 4.38 46.11
N SER A 142 23.01 4.46 47.42
CA SER A 142 24.01 4.96 48.40
C SER A 142 25.15 3.97 48.67
N ASN A 143 24.96 2.68 48.39
CA ASN A 143 25.98 1.63 48.59
C ASN A 143 26.81 1.35 47.33
N LYS A 144 26.64 2.17 46.28
CA LYS A 144 27.33 2.00 44.98
C LYS A 144 28.36 3.08 44.69
N GLU A 145 28.70 3.89 45.69
CA GLU A 145 29.94 4.69 45.76
C GLU A 145 30.92 4.06 46.74
#